data_AF-W0RSY7-F1
#
_entry.id   AF-W0RSY7-F1
#
_cell.length_a   1.000
_cell.length_b   1.000
_cell.length_c   1.000
_cell.angle_alpha   90.00
_cell.angle_beta   90.00
_cell.angle_gamma   90.00
#
_symmetry.space_group_name_H-M   'P 1'
#
loop_
_entity.id
_entity.type
_entity.pdbx_description
1 polymer ?
#
loop_
_entity_poly.entity_id
_entity_poly.type
_entity_poly.pdbx_seq_one_letter_code
_entity_poly.pdbx_strand_id
1 'polypeptide(L)'
;MPDTLPFLKGTLDVLALKALAWAPMHGFELTRWIEERSGAAFVLDEAAVYQALYRMETRGLVAADWGTSEKGRRARYYRLTAAGRAHLRREAALWRRYAEVVAAILEGA
;
A
#
# COMPACT_ATOMS: atom_id res chain seq x y z
N MET A 1 -22.19 -8.19 -4.79
CA MET A 1 -20.89 -7.85 -4.18
C MET A 1 -19.87 -7.96 -5.30
N PRO A 2 -18.98 -6.99 -5.54
CA PRO A 2 -17.91 -7.19 -6.52
C PRO A 2 -17.11 -8.43 -6.12
N ASP A 3 -16.64 -9.20 -7.11
CA ASP A 3 -15.71 -10.31 -6.86
C ASP A 3 -14.43 -9.71 -6.28
N THR A 4 -14.22 -9.89 -4.98
CA THR A 4 -13.05 -9.38 -4.29
C THR A 4 -11.85 -10.28 -4.58
N LEU A 5 -10.70 -9.67 -4.86
CA LEU A 5 -9.47 -10.41 -5.12
C LEU A 5 -8.71 -10.61 -3.81
N PRO A 6 -8.21 -11.83 -3.52
CA PRO A 6 -7.33 -12.03 -2.39
C PRO A 6 -6.01 -11.29 -2.61
N PHE A 7 -5.45 -10.72 -1.54
CA PHE A 7 -4.13 -10.11 -1.61
C PHE A 7 -3.05 -11.17 -1.76
N LEU A 8 -2.24 -11.03 -2.80
CA LEU A 8 -1.00 -11.77 -2.90
C LEU A 8 0.00 -11.20 -1.88
N LYS A 9 0.84 -12.09 -1.35
CA LYS A 9 1.87 -11.73 -0.36
C LYS A 9 2.77 -10.62 -0.93
N GLY A 10 2.90 -9.53 -0.18
CA GLY A 10 3.76 -8.40 -0.54
C GLY A 10 3.10 -7.31 -1.40
N THR A 11 1.92 -7.55 -1.98
CA THR A 11 1.21 -6.53 -2.77
C THR A 11 0.80 -5.33 -1.91
N LEU A 12 0.33 -5.58 -0.67
CA LEU A 12 -0.11 -4.52 0.24
C LEU A 12 1.01 -3.52 0.55
N ASP A 13 2.23 -3.99 0.82
CA ASP A 13 3.37 -3.12 1.12
C ASP A 13 3.64 -2.17 -0.06
N VAL A 14 3.59 -2.66 -1.31
CA VAL A 14 3.83 -1.85 -2.51
C VAL A 14 2.72 -0.83 -2.75
N LEU A 15 1.46 -1.22 -2.57
CA LEU A 15 0.32 -0.31 -2.69
C LEU A 15 0.33 0.77 -1.60
N ALA A 16 0.68 0.41 -0.37
CA ALA A 16 0.79 1.33 0.74
C ALA A 16 1.92 2.36 0.50
N LEU A 17 3.10 1.93 0.04
CA LEU A 17 4.17 2.84 -0.33
C LEU A 17 3.77 3.77 -1.49
N LYS A 18 2.98 3.24 -2.45
CA LYS A 18 2.47 4.05 -3.57
C LYS A 18 1.47 5.12 -3.10
N ALA A 19 0.58 4.79 -2.16
CA ALA A 19 -0.33 5.77 -1.56
C ALA A 19 0.46 6.89 -0.86
N LEU A 20 1.42 6.52 -0.02
CA LEU A 20 2.28 7.44 0.74
C LEU A 20 3.26 8.26 -0.12
N ALA A 21 3.41 7.91 -1.40
CA ALA A 21 4.19 8.72 -2.34
C ALA A 21 3.47 10.01 -2.75
N TRP A 22 2.15 10.09 -2.58
CA TRP A 22 1.37 11.30 -2.86
C TRP A 22 1.39 12.28 -1.70
N ALA A 23 1.12 11.80 -0.49
CA ALA A 23 1.11 12.61 0.73
C ALA A 23 1.27 11.70 1.96
N PRO A 24 1.69 12.24 3.11
CA PRO A 24 1.53 11.55 4.38
C PRO A 24 0.05 11.22 4.64
N MET A 25 -0.23 10.01 5.13
CA MET A 25 -1.59 9.53 5.40
C MET A 25 -1.62 8.75 6.71
N HIS A 26 -2.75 8.79 7.43
CA HIS A 26 -3.00 7.85 8.51
C HIS A 26 -3.58 6.53 7.96
N GLY A 27 -3.56 5.46 8.77
CA GLY A 27 -3.92 4.11 8.33
C GLY A 27 -5.27 4.01 7.61
N PHE A 28 -6.32 4.64 8.16
CA PHE A 28 -7.64 4.68 7.53
C PHE A 28 -7.69 5.40 6.17
N GLU A 29 -7.01 6.56 6.02
CA GLU A 29 -6.91 7.26 4.73
C GLU A 29 -6.22 6.39 3.68
N LEU A 30 -5.17 5.68 4.08
CA LEU A 30 -4.43 4.77 3.21
C LEU A 30 -5.31 3.59 2.76
N THR A 31 -6.07 2.98 3.68
CA THR A 31 -7.04 1.93 3.35
C THR A 31 -8.02 2.43 2.31
N ARG A 32 -8.69 3.56 2.59
CA ARG A 32 -9.66 4.19 1.68
C ARG A 32 -9.07 4.47 0.32
N TRP A 33 -7.85 5.01 0.27
CA TRP A 33 -7.16 5.30 -0.98
C TRP A 33 -6.96 4.05 -1.83
N ILE A 34 -6.56 2.92 -1.24
CA ILE A 34 -6.35 1.66 -1.97
C ILE A 34 -7.69 1.09 -2.45
N GLU A 35 -8.70 1.05 -1.59
CA GLU A 35 -10.03 0.54 -1.94
C GLU A 35 -10.63 1.34 -3.11
N GLU A 36 -10.62 2.67 -3.02
CA GLU A 36 -11.15 3.58 -4.05
C GLU A 36 -10.40 3.43 -5.38
N ARG A 37 -9.06 3.34 -5.34
CA ARG A 37 -8.23 3.18 -6.56
C ARG A 37 -8.33 1.79 -7.18
N SER A 38 -8.73 0.79 -6.41
CA SER A 38 -8.99 -0.56 -6.91
C SER A 38 -10.39 -0.73 -7.49
N GLY A 39 -11.26 0.29 -7.44
CA GLY A 39 -12.67 0.13 -7.80
C GLY A 39 -13.41 -0.83 -6.87
N ALA A 40 -13.02 -0.85 -5.59
CA ALA A 40 -13.48 -1.81 -4.56
C ALA A 40 -13.18 -3.29 -4.85
N ALA A 41 -12.27 -3.59 -5.78
CA ALA A 41 -11.80 -4.96 -6.02
C ALA A 41 -10.91 -5.49 -4.87
N PHE A 42 -10.26 -4.59 -4.13
CA PHE A 42 -9.57 -4.88 -2.89
C PHE A 42 -10.35 -4.32 -1.71
N VAL A 43 -10.74 -5.18 -0.79
CA VAL A 43 -11.29 -4.80 0.52
C VAL A 43 -10.23 -5.13 1.57
N LEU A 44 -9.79 -4.13 2.30
CA LEU A 44 -8.65 -4.26 3.21
C LEU A 44 -9.11 -4.43 4.65
N ASP A 45 -8.56 -5.44 5.32
CA ASP A 45 -8.59 -5.50 6.77
C ASP A 45 -7.65 -4.41 7.33
N GLU A 46 -8.20 -3.50 8.13
CA GLU A 46 -7.41 -2.46 8.81
C GLU A 46 -6.27 -3.05 9.63
N ALA A 47 -6.46 -4.21 10.28
CA ALA A 47 -5.41 -4.85 11.05
C ALA A 47 -4.23 -5.25 10.15
N ALA A 48 -4.51 -5.79 8.96
CA ALA A 48 -3.48 -6.13 7.99
C ALA A 48 -2.71 -4.89 7.50
N VAL A 49 -3.40 -3.77 7.30
CA VAL A 49 -2.80 -2.48 6.93
C VAL A 49 -1.86 -1.97 8.02
N TYR A 50 -2.30 -1.96 9.27
CA TYR A 50 -1.44 -1.54 10.38
C TYR A 50 -0.24 -2.46 10.59
N GLN A 51 -0.40 -3.79 10.40
CA GLN A 51 0.72 -4.72 10.44
C GLN A 51 1.71 -4.47 9.30
N ALA A 52 1.25 -4.15 8.09
CA ALA A 52 2.13 -3.77 6.99
C ALA A 52 2.88 -2.47 7.28
N LEU A 53 2.18 -1.44 7.76
CA LEU A 53 2.78 -0.16 8.14
C LEU A 53 3.85 -0.33 9.22
N TYR A 54 3.58 -1.15 10.24
CA TYR A 54 4.55 -1.47 11.27
C TYR A 54 5.81 -2.14 10.69
N ARG A 55 5.65 -3.17 9.85
CA ARG A 55 6.80 -3.82 9.17
C ARG A 55 7.59 -2.88 8.27
N MET A 56 6.92 -1.96 7.58
CA MET A 56 7.59 -0.99 6.71
C MET A 56 8.34 0.08 7.53
N GLU A 57 7.79 0.47 8.68
CA GLU A 57 8.44 1.39 9.62
C GLU A 57 9.69 0.76 10.22
N THR A 58 9.61 -0.50 10.68
CA THR A 58 10.79 -1.22 11.22
C THR A 58 11.89 -1.42 10.17
N ARG A 59 11.53 -1.49 8.89
CA ARG A 59 12.46 -1.52 7.75
C ARG A 59 12.96 -0.13 7.30
N GLY A 60 12.50 0.96 7.94
CA GLY A 60 12.86 2.34 7.58
C GLY A 60 12.29 2.83 6.25
N LEU A 61 11.30 2.14 5.68
CA LEU A 61 10.67 2.51 4.41
C LEU A 61 9.65 3.64 4.60
N VAL A 62 9.04 3.70 5.78
CA VAL A 62 8.16 4.80 6.20
C VAL A 62 8.65 5.32 7.55
N ALA A 63 8.36 6.59 7.82
CA ALA A 63 8.45 7.17 9.15
C ALA A 63 7.04 7.44 9.65
N ALA A 64 6.81 7.36 10.95
CA ALA A 64 5.51 7.63 11.54
C ALA A 64 5.60 8.68 12.63
N ASP A 65 4.66 9.61 12.61
CA ASP A 65 4.54 10.71 13.56
C ASP A 65 3.10 10.79 14.06
N TRP A 66 2.91 11.18 15.32
CA TRP A 66 1.57 11.45 15.85
C TRP A 66 1.10 12.82 15.39
N GLY A 67 -0.14 12.90 14.91
CA GLY A 67 -0.77 14.15 14.49
C GLY A 67 -2.25 14.18 14.88
N THR A 68 -2.92 15.26 14.51
CA THR A 68 -4.36 15.44 14.72
C THR A 68 -5.09 15.23 13.40
N SER A 69 -6.00 14.26 13.36
CA SER A 69 -6.87 14.01 12.21
C SER A 69 -7.85 15.15 11.97
N GLU A 70 -8.46 15.20 10.78
CA GLU A 70 -9.53 16.16 10.45
C GLU A 70 -10.68 16.15 11.46
N LYS A 71 -10.92 15.00 12.11
CA LYS A 71 -11.94 14.83 13.16
C LYS A 71 -11.45 15.23 14.55
N GLY A 72 -10.32 15.92 14.67
CA GLY A 72 -9.75 16.36 15.95
C GLY A 72 -9.15 15.24 16.82
N ARG A 73 -9.09 14.01 16.32
CA ARG A 73 -8.57 12.84 17.07
C ARG A 73 -7.10 12.62 16.77
N ARG A 74 -6.34 12.22 17.79
CA ARG A 74 -4.93 11.84 17.63
C ARG A 74 -4.83 10.60 16.74
N ALA A 75 -4.05 10.69 15.67
CA ALA A 75 -3.83 9.64 14.69
C ALA A 75 -2.34 9.51 14.37
N ARG A 76 -1.93 8.31 13.97
CA ARG A 76 -0.55 8.05 13.53
C ARG A 76 -0.49 8.25 12.02
N TYR A 77 0.28 9.23 11.60
CA TYR A 77 0.53 9.56 10.19
C TYR A 77 1.82 8.91 9.75
N TYR A 78 1.79 8.33 8.56
CA TYR A 78 2.95 7.69 7.94
C TYR A 78 3.40 8.53 6.76
N ARG A 79 4.71 8.66 6.57
CA ARG A 79 5.32 9.36 5.44
C ARG A 79 6.38 8.51 4.78
N LEU A 80 6.49 8.60 3.47
CA LEU A 80 7.47 7.85 2.69
C LEU A 80 8.89 8.41 2.91
N THR A 81 9.85 7.56 3.28
CA THR A 81 11.25 7.95 3.41
C THR A 81 11.97 7.94 2.05
N ALA A 82 13.22 8.39 2.02
CA ALA A 82 14.06 8.25 0.82
C ALA A 82 14.30 6.77 0.46
N ALA A 83 14.55 5.93 1.48
CA ALA A 83 14.67 4.48 1.31
C ALA A 83 13.36 3.85 0.80
N GLY A 84 12.22 4.27 1.35
CA GLY A 84 10.89 3.88 0.89
C GLY A 84 10.64 4.21 -0.57
N ARG A 85 10.98 5.44 -1.01
CA ARG A 85 10.89 5.84 -2.43
C ARG A 85 11.74 4.95 -3.34
N ALA A 86 12.98 4.66 -2.93
CA ALA A 86 13.86 3.80 -3.71
C ALA A 86 13.32 2.36 -3.77
N HIS A 87 12.78 1.84 -2.67
CA HIS A 87 12.15 0.52 -2.61
C HIS A 87 10.92 0.44 -3.50
N LEU A 88 10.01 1.41 -3.41
CA LEU A 88 8.80 1.50 -4.25
C LEU A 88 9.14 1.43 -5.74
N ARG A 89 10.17 2.17 -6.20
CA ARG A 89 10.57 2.13 -7.62
C ARG A 89 10.99 0.73 -8.07
N ARG A 90 11.77 0.02 -7.25
CA ARG A 90 12.22 -1.35 -7.56
C ARG A 90 11.06 -2.34 -7.57
N GLU A 91 10.26 -2.32 -6.52
CA GLU A 91 9.12 -3.24 -6.40
C GLU A 91 8.08 -2.99 -7.50
N ALA A 92 7.78 -1.72 -7.83
CA ALA A 92 6.83 -1.41 -8.89
C ALA A 92 7.30 -1.92 -10.27
N ALA A 93 8.60 -1.85 -10.55
CA ALA A 93 9.17 -2.41 -11.78
C ALA A 93 9.07 -3.95 -11.80
N LEU A 94 9.39 -4.60 -10.67
CA LEU A 94 9.26 -6.04 -10.52
C LEU A 94 7.82 -6.51 -10.70
N TRP A 95 6.86 -5.86 -10.05
CA TRP A 95 5.43 -6.20 -10.14
C TRP A 95 4.88 -6.03 -11.55
N ARG A 96 5.27 -4.96 -12.25
CA ARG A 96 4.88 -4.78 -13.65
C ARG A 96 5.37 -5.94 -14.51
N ARG A 97 6.66 -6.27 -14.40
CA ARG A 97 7.25 -7.37 -15.16
C ARG A 97 6.62 -8.73 -14.79
N TYR A 98 6.36 -8.96 -13.52
CA TYR A 98 5.70 -10.17 -13.04
C TYR A 98 4.30 -10.32 -13.65
N ALA A 99 3.50 -9.25 -13.60
CA ALA A 99 2.15 -9.25 -14.16
C ALA A 99 2.15 -9.48 -15.68
N GLU A 100 3.07 -8.83 -16.41
CA GLU A 100 3.26 -9.03 -17.86
C GLU A 100 3.57 -10.50 -18.19
N VAL A 101 4.51 -11.13 -17.47
CA VAL A 101 4.91 -12.51 -17.73
C VAL A 101 3.79 -13.50 -17.39
N VAL A 102 3.10 -13.31 -16.26
CA VAL A 102 1.95 -14.16 -15.89
C VAL A 102 0.82 -14.03 -16.90
N ALA A 103 0.47 -12.81 -17.30
CA ALA A 103 -0.57 -12.57 -18.31
C ALA A 103 -0.22 -13.26 -19.64
N ALA A 104 1.02 -13.10 -20.11
CA ALA A 104 1.47 -13.74 -21.35
C ALA A 104 1.37 -15.27 -21.32
N ILE A 105 1.65 -15.91 -20.18
CA ILE A 105 1.52 -17.37 -20.03
C ILE A 105 0.05 -17.79 -20.04
N LEU A 106 -0.84 -17.03 -19.40
CA LEU A 106 -2.26 -17.37 -19.28
C LEU A 106 -3.04 -17.10 -20.56
N GLU A 107 -2.67 -16.08 -21.33
CA GLU A 107 -3.30 -15.72 -22.61
C GLU A 107 -2.82 -16.59 -23.78
N GLY A 108 -1.80 -17.42 -23.54
CA GLY A 108 -1.20 -18.31 -24.53
C GLY A 108 -0.09 -17.59 -25.30
N ALA A 109 1.14 -17.96 -24.97
CA ALA A 109 2.21 -17.99 -25.94
C ALA A 109 2.02 -19.20 -26.87
#